data_AF-A0A7X3RW29-F1
#
_entry.id   AF-A0A7X3RW29-F1
#
_cell.length_a   1.000
_cell.length_b   1.000
_cell.length_c   1.000
_cell.angle_alpha   90.00
_cell.angle_beta   90.00
_cell.angle_gamma   90.00
#
_symmetry.space_group_name_H-M   'P 1'
#
loop_
_entity.id
_entity.type
_entity.pdbx_description
1 polymer ?
#
loop_
_entity_poly.entity_id
_entity_poly.type
_entity_poly.pdbx_seq_one_letter_code
_entity_poly.pdbx_strand_id
1 'polypeptide(L)'
;MVKIRAQIHCLEHERNDIPDLPSPPQFFEGDVLACDDFKGLIECLDEASVLIGASDNLGVELAIRIALFKNAVARGEEPDWENSLVPSLGTEFRQKSQSWCAAQGSSLPPKILRSIVETVQRENLSAVRGLRTEPGGNSPQLMRGLDKAQRRDIDSEFRLHYWECANGTIELASVVSHNDFSIPK
;
A
#
# COMPACT_ATOMS: atom_id res chain seq x y z
N MET A 1 -17.89 16.29 11.22
CA MET A 1 -17.01 16.08 12.39
C MET A 1 -17.84 16.39 13.64
N VAL A 2 -18.11 15.38 14.47
CA VAL A 2 -18.92 15.54 15.68
C VAL A 2 -17.96 15.54 16.87
N LYS A 3 -17.96 16.62 17.66
CA LYS A 3 -17.22 16.65 18.93
C LYS A 3 -17.98 15.82 19.95
N ILE A 4 -17.45 14.66 20.31
CA ILE A 4 -18.05 13.77 21.30
C ILE A 4 -17.26 13.88 22.60
N ARG A 5 -17.99 14.04 23.71
CA ARG A 5 -17.46 13.92 25.06
C ARG A 5 -17.78 12.50 25.56
N ALA A 6 -16.80 11.60 25.58
CA ALA A 6 -17.01 10.20 25.96
C ALA A 6 -16.22 9.82 27.23
N GLN A 7 -16.81 8.96 28.06
CA GLN A 7 -16.10 8.24 29.12
C GLN A 7 -15.80 6.83 28.62
N ILE A 8 -14.52 6.47 28.54
CA ILE A 8 -14.10 5.11 28.18
C ILE A 8 -14.04 4.31 29.47
N HIS A 9 -15.03 3.45 29.69
CA HIS A 9 -15.12 2.64 30.92
C HIS A 9 -14.22 1.41 30.87
N CYS A 10 -14.10 0.76 29.71
CA CYS A 10 -13.30 -0.44 29.52
C CYS A 10 -12.66 -0.46 28.13
N LEU A 11 -11.49 -1.10 28.03
CA LEU A 11 -10.80 -1.44 26.78
C LEU A 11 -10.52 -2.94 26.83
N GLU A 12 -11.10 -3.69 25.89
CA GLU A 12 -11.00 -5.15 25.83
C GLU A 12 -10.56 -5.57 24.42
N HIS A 13 -9.81 -6.67 24.33
CA HIS A 13 -9.49 -7.33 23.06
C HIS A 13 -9.47 -8.84 23.26
N GLU A 14 -9.75 -9.59 22.18
CA GLU A 14 -9.66 -11.06 22.15
C GLU A 14 -8.40 -11.56 21.42
N ARG A 15 -7.57 -10.62 20.92
CA ARG A 15 -6.39 -10.90 20.11
C ARG A 15 -5.17 -11.26 20.95
N ASN A 16 -4.57 -12.42 20.75
CA ASN A 16 -3.41 -12.86 21.56
C ASN A 16 -2.06 -12.28 21.08
N ASP A 17 -2.04 -11.54 19.98
CA ASP A 17 -0.84 -11.04 19.31
C ASP A 17 -0.51 -9.58 19.61
N ILE A 18 -1.34 -8.91 20.41
CA ILE A 18 -1.14 -7.53 20.87
C ILE A 18 -0.82 -7.50 22.36
N PRO A 19 0.07 -6.58 22.79
CA PRO A 19 0.41 -6.40 24.20
C PRO A 19 -0.81 -5.92 25.00
N ASP A 20 -0.73 -6.08 26.32
CA ASP A 20 -1.78 -5.63 27.25
C ASP A 20 -2.17 -4.17 26.97
N LEU A 21 -3.48 -3.94 26.91
CA LEU A 21 -4.03 -2.62 26.63
C LEU A 21 -3.68 -1.65 27.76
N PRO A 22 -3.33 -0.38 27.44
CA PRO A 22 -3.16 0.64 28.46
C PRO A 22 -4.49 0.91 29.18
N SER A 23 -4.41 1.36 30.44
CA SER A 23 -5.59 1.79 31.18
C SER A 23 -6.34 2.87 30.39
N PRO A 24 -7.67 2.76 30.21
CA PRO A 24 -8.43 3.76 29.48
C PRO A 24 -8.34 5.13 30.17
N PRO A 25 -8.22 6.23 29.41
CA PRO A 25 -8.25 7.56 30.00
C PRO A 25 -9.63 7.84 30.60
N GLN A 26 -9.67 8.52 31.76
CA GLN A 26 -10.94 8.98 32.36
C GLN A 26 -11.74 9.90 31.43
N PHE A 27 -11.05 10.56 30.51
CA PHE A 27 -11.62 11.53 29.61
C PHE A 27 -10.92 11.49 28.25
N PHE A 28 -11.69 11.44 27.17
CA PHE A 28 -11.21 11.63 25.81
C PHE A 28 -11.81 12.89 25.21
N GLU A 29 -10.96 13.79 24.71
CA GLU A 29 -11.34 14.93 23.90
C GLU A 29 -10.59 14.84 22.57
N GLY A 30 -11.33 14.60 21.51
CA GLY A 30 -10.80 14.41 20.17
C GLY A 30 -11.90 14.05 19.21
N ASP A 31 -11.51 13.68 18.00
CA ASP A 31 -12.45 13.20 16.99
C ASP A 31 -12.68 11.70 17.17
N VAL A 32 -13.94 11.30 17.18
CA VAL A 32 -14.35 9.90 17.23
C VAL A 32 -14.89 9.50 15.88
N LEU A 33 -14.40 8.38 15.37
CA LEU A 33 -14.91 7.75 14.17
C LEU A 33 -15.84 6.61 14.61
N ALA A 34 -17.14 6.80 14.39
CA ALA A 34 -18.15 5.79 14.69
C ALA A 34 -18.55 5.08 13.40
N CYS A 35 -18.41 3.75 13.37
CA CYS A 35 -18.77 2.90 12.25
C CYS A 35 -19.66 1.77 12.73
N ASP A 36 -20.60 1.34 11.89
CA ASP A 36 -21.55 0.28 12.23
C ASP A 36 -20.88 -1.11 12.21
N ASP A 37 -19.82 -1.27 11.42
CA ASP A 37 -19.05 -2.50 11.28
C ASP A 37 -17.57 -2.24 10.91
N PHE A 38 -16.79 -3.32 10.83
CA PHE A 38 -15.39 -3.28 10.44
C PHE A 38 -15.19 -2.73 9.01
N LYS A 39 -16.11 -3.05 8.09
CA LYS A 39 -16.06 -2.56 6.71
C LYS A 39 -16.15 -1.03 6.69
N GLY A 40 -17.12 -0.45 7.40
CA GLY A 40 -17.30 0.99 7.54
C GLY A 40 -16.08 1.67 8.17
N LEU A 41 -15.43 1.01 9.14
CA LEU A 41 -14.16 1.48 9.71
C LEU A 41 -13.08 1.60 8.61
N ILE A 42 -12.86 0.53 7.85
CA ILE A 42 -11.84 0.53 6.78
C ILE A 42 -12.18 1.54 5.68
N GLU A 43 -13.44 1.69 5.28
CA GLU A 43 -13.88 2.67 4.29
C GLU A 43 -13.56 4.12 4.72
N CYS A 44 -13.57 4.38 6.03
CA CYS A 44 -13.28 5.70 6.61
C CYS A 44 -11.79 6.03 6.78
N LEU A 45 -10.89 5.04 6.72
CA LEU A 45 -9.45 5.27 6.86
C LEU A 45 -8.88 5.88 5.59
N ASP A 46 -8.12 6.97 5.66
CA ASP A 46 -7.40 7.50 4.49
C ASP A 46 -6.08 6.72 4.29
N GLU A 47 -6.09 5.76 3.37
CA GLU A 47 -4.93 4.93 3.06
C GLU A 47 -3.72 5.72 2.56
N ALA A 48 -3.93 6.88 1.92
CA ALA A 48 -2.85 7.73 1.47
C ALA A 48 -2.18 8.42 2.67
N SER A 49 -2.97 8.89 3.64
CA SER A 49 -2.45 9.41 4.89
C SER A 49 -1.72 8.33 5.71
N VAL A 50 -2.23 7.09 5.72
CA VAL A 50 -1.52 5.95 6.35
C VAL A 50 -0.18 5.69 5.66
N LEU A 51 -0.13 5.71 4.33
CA LEU A 51 1.12 5.53 3.58
C LEU A 51 2.15 6.63 3.88
N ILE A 52 1.72 7.90 3.94
CA ILE A 52 2.58 9.03 4.29
C ILE A 52 3.14 8.88 5.71
N GLY A 53 2.28 8.47 6.66
CA GLY A 53 2.62 8.38 8.08
C GLY A 53 3.34 7.09 8.50
N ALA A 54 3.48 6.11 7.61
CA ALA A 54 4.14 4.85 7.92
C ALA A 54 5.60 5.08 8.36
N SER A 55 6.05 4.46 9.45
CA SER A 55 7.44 4.51 9.92
C SER A 55 8.19 3.20 9.65
N ASP A 56 7.45 2.12 9.38
CA ASP A 56 7.95 0.78 9.15
C ASP A 56 7.21 0.11 7.98
N ASN A 57 7.56 -1.15 7.71
CA ASN A 57 6.93 -1.92 6.63
C ASN A 57 5.49 -2.29 6.96
N LEU A 58 5.15 -2.48 8.24
CA LEU A 58 3.79 -2.82 8.66
C LEU A 58 2.81 -1.69 8.33
N GLY A 59 3.20 -0.43 8.53
CA GLY A 59 2.38 0.72 8.14
C GLY A 59 2.16 0.82 6.62
N VAL A 60 3.18 0.49 5.81
CA VAL A 60 3.06 0.47 4.35
C VAL A 60 2.14 -0.67 3.90
N GLU A 61 2.33 -1.86 4.46
CA GLU A 61 1.47 -3.03 4.18
C GLU A 61 0.02 -2.76 4.58
N LEU A 62 -0.21 -2.08 5.70
CA LEU A 62 -1.54 -1.66 6.14
C LEU A 62 -2.18 -0.69 5.13
N ALA A 63 -1.46 0.32 4.66
CA ALA A 63 -1.97 1.24 3.64
C ALA A 63 -2.36 0.50 2.35
N ILE A 64 -1.52 -0.44 1.89
CA ILE A 64 -1.80 -1.26 0.72
C ILE A 64 -3.03 -2.16 0.94
N ARG A 65 -3.13 -2.79 2.12
CA ARG A 65 -4.26 -3.65 2.48
C ARG A 65 -5.58 -2.87 2.48
N ILE A 66 -5.59 -1.67 3.07
CA ILE A 66 -6.77 -0.77 3.04
C ILE A 66 -7.14 -0.45 1.59
N ALA A 67 -6.17 -0.08 0.75
CA ALA A 67 -6.43 0.24 -0.66
C ALA A 67 -7.02 -0.94 -1.44
N LEU A 68 -6.49 -2.15 -1.25
CA LEU A 68 -7.01 -3.38 -1.86
C LEU A 68 -8.42 -3.70 -1.37
N PHE A 69 -8.65 -3.61 -0.06
CA PHE A 69 -9.95 -3.86 0.55
C PHE A 69 -11.01 -2.89 0.03
N LYS A 70 -10.73 -1.58 0.04
CA LYS A 70 -11.63 -0.55 -0.47
C LYS A 70 -11.95 -0.75 -1.95
N ASN A 71 -10.95 -1.10 -2.76
CA ASN A 71 -11.17 -1.35 -4.17
C ASN A 71 -12.08 -2.57 -4.41
N ALA A 72 -11.91 -3.65 -3.64
CA ALA A 72 -12.81 -4.81 -3.70
C ALA A 72 -14.24 -4.45 -3.27
N VAL A 73 -14.40 -3.71 -2.16
CA VAL A 73 -15.71 -3.19 -1.73
C VAL A 73 -16.36 -2.33 -2.81
N ALA A 74 -15.62 -1.43 -3.45
CA ALA A 74 -16.12 -0.56 -4.52
C ALA A 74 -16.60 -1.35 -5.76
N ARG A 75 -16.09 -2.57 -5.95
CA ARG A 75 -16.52 -3.52 -6.99
C ARG A 75 -17.72 -4.39 -6.57
N GLY A 76 -18.24 -4.20 -5.36
CA GLY A 76 -19.33 -4.99 -4.81
C GLY A 76 -18.90 -6.36 -4.29
N GLU A 77 -17.60 -6.55 -4.04
CA GLU A 77 -17.05 -7.78 -3.47
C GLU A 77 -17.09 -7.73 -1.93
N GLU A 78 -16.99 -8.90 -1.30
CA GLU A 78 -16.86 -9.06 0.16
C GLU A 78 -15.42 -9.50 0.49
N PRO A 79 -14.45 -8.56 0.56
CA PRO A 79 -13.06 -8.91 0.80
C PRO A 79 -12.84 -9.44 2.21
N ASP A 80 -12.05 -10.49 2.31
CA ASP A 80 -11.54 -11.00 3.59
C ASP A 80 -10.31 -10.19 4.02
N TRP A 81 -10.43 -9.49 5.15
CA TRP A 81 -9.35 -8.68 5.69
C TRP A 81 -8.13 -9.49 6.09
N GLU A 82 -8.31 -10.65 6.72
CA GLU A 82 -7.21 -11.46 7.25
C GLU A 82 -6.47 -12.15 6.11
N ASN A 83 -7.23 -12.69 5.15
CA ASN A 83 -6.69 -13.49 4.04
C ASN A 83 -6.38 -12.68 2.77
N SER A 84 -6.46 -11.34 2.80
CA SER A 84 -6.12 -10.51 1.66
C SER A 84 -4.64 -10.68 1.28
N LEU A 85 -4.37 -11.03 0.03
CA LEU A 85 -3.02 -11.23 -0.47
C LEU A 85 -2.36 -9.86 -0.73
N VAL A 86 -1.47 -9.45 0.18
CA VAL A 86 -0.69 -8.22 0.07
C VAL A 86 0.66 -8.54 -0.59
N PRO A 87 1.13 -7.75 -1.56
CA PRO A 87 2.44 -7.94 -2.16
C PRO A 87 3.56 -7.77 -1.12
N SER A 88 4.65 -8.52 -1.25
CA SER A 88 5.81 -8.35 -0.38
C SER A 88 6.52 -7.03 -0.68
N LEU A 89 7.21 -6.49 0.32
CA LEU A 89 7.98 -5.26 0.18
C LEU A 89 9.48 -5.57 0.02
N GLY A 90 10.05 -5.11 -1.10
CA GLY A 90 11.49 -5.06 -1.30
C GLY A 90 12.16 -4.07 -0.35
N THR A 91 13.47 -4.24 -0.17
CA THR A 91 14.27 -3.55 0.85
C THR A 91 14.25 -2.01 0.74
N GLU A 92 14.11 -1.47 -0.47
CA GLU A 92 14.12 -0.02 -0.70
C GLU A 92 12.72 0.59 -0.91
N PHE A 93 11.68 -0.23 -1.01
CA PHE A 93 10.35 0.24 -1.43
C PHE A 93 9.81 1.30 -0.48
N ARG A 94 9.83 1.01 0.82
CA ARG A 94 9.36 1.94 1.86
C ARG A 94 10.12 3.26 1.80
N GLN A 95 11.45 3.19 1.85
CA GLN A 95 12.27 4.40 1.93
C GLN A 95 12.08 5.30 0.70
N LYS A 96 12.05 4.73 -0.49
CA LYS A 96 11.89 5.50 -1.74
C LYS A 96 10.47 6.04 -1.91
N SER A 97 9.44 5.24 -1.63
CA SER A 97 8.04 5.71 -1.68
C SER A 97 7.80 6.87 -0.70
N GLN A 98 8.29 6.76 0.54
CA GLN A 98 8.20 7.83 1.54
C GLN A 98 8.95 9.09 1.12
N SER A 99 10.17 8.95 0.58
CA SER A 99 10.97 10.08 0.10
C SER A 99 10.23 10.86 -0.98
N TRP A 100 9.58 10.16 -1.92
CA TRP A 100 8.77 10.80 -2.96
C TRP A 100 7.48 11.43 -2.42
N CYS A 101 6.80 10.78 -1.47
CA CYS A 101 5.61 11.34 -0.83
C CYS A 101 5.95 12.64 -0.09
N ALA A 102 7.09 12.69 0.60
CA ALA A 102 7.56 13.91 1.25
C ALA A 102 7.91 15.03 0.26
N ALA A 103 8.48 14.68 -0.91
CA ALA A 103 8.89 15.65 -1.93
C ALA A 103 7.73 16.19 -2.78
N GLN A 104 6.77 15.35 -3.14
CA GLN A 104 5.66 15.67 -4.08
C GLN A 104 4.33 16.01 -3.37
N GLY A 105 4.30 15.89 -2.05
CA GLY A 105 3.11 16.16 -1.23
C GLY A 105 1.98 15.15 -1.42
N SER A 106 0.75 15.58 -1.11
CA SER A 106 -0.41 14.71 -0.96
C SER A 106 -0.95 14.08 -2.26
N SER A 107 -0.46 14.49 -3.43
CA SER A 107 -1.01 14.04 -4.72
C SER A 107 -0.46 12.69 -5.22
N LEU A 108 0.74 12.31 -4.79
CA LEU A 108 1.42 11.09 -5.24
C LEU A 108 1.00 9.82 -4.49
N PRO A 109 0.84 9.80 -3.15
CA PRO A 109 0.49 8.59 -2.42
C PRO A 109 -0.78 7.88 -2.93
N PRO A 110 -1.90 8.57 -3.23
CA PRO A 110 -3.08 7.91 -3.82
C PRO A 110 -2.78 7.24 -5.16
N LYS A 111 -1.92 7.85 -6.00
CA LYS A 111 -1.53 7.28 -7.30
C LYS A 111 -0.64 6.05 -7.14
N ILE A 112 0.27 6.06 -6.16
CA ILE A 112 1.08 4.89 -5.81
C ILE A 112 0.16 3.74 -5.42
N LEU A 113 -0.76 3.96 -4.48
CA LEU A 113 -1.69 2.93 -4.01
C LEU A 113 -2.57 2.38 -5.14
N ARG A 114 -3.13 3.26 -5.99
CA ARG A 114 -3.85 2.83 -7.20
C ARG A 114 -2.98 1.93 -8.07
N SER A 115 -1.74 2.31 -8.37
CA SER A 115 -0.85 1.53 -9.22
C SER A 115 -0.52 0.15 -8.62
N ILE A 116 -0.46 0.04 -7.29
CA ILE A 116 -0.27 -1.23 -6.59
C ILE A 116 -1.51 -2.10 -6.71
N VAL A 117 -2.70 -1.54 -6.46
CA VAL A 117 -3.98 -2.24 -6.63
C VAL A 117 -4.13 -2.79 -8.05
N GLU A 118 -3.91 -1.96 -9.07
CA GLU A 118 -3.96 -2.38 -10.46
C GLU A 118 -2.91 -3.46 -10.79
N THR A 119 -1.74 -3.43 -10.14
CA THR A 119 -0.69 -4.46 -10.30
C THR A 119 -1.15 -5.79 -9.72
N VAL A 120 -1.63 -5.80 -8.48
CA VAL A 120 -2.12 -7.01 -7.80
C VAL A 120 -3.30 -7.61 -8.54
N GLN A 121 -4.23 -6.78 -9.04
CA GLN A 121 -5.42 -7.22 -9.76
C GLN A 121 -5.19 -7.48 -11.25
N ARG A 122 -3.97 -7.26 -11.77
CA ARG A 122 -3.61 -7.42 -13.20
C ARG A 122 -4.47 -6.58 -14.15
N GLU A 123 -4.79 -5.37 -13.74
CA GLU A 123 -5.59 -4.41 -14.50
C GLU A 123 -4.73 -3.39 -15.25
N ASN A 124 -5.28 -2.77 -16.29
CA ASN A 124 -4.60 -1.75 -17.11
C ASN A 124 -3.20 -2.22 -17.57
N LEU A 125 -3.13 -3.41 -18.16
CA LEU A 125 -1.86 -4.02 -18.57
C LEU A 125 -1.09 -3.21 -19.63
N SER A 126 -1.76 -2.29 -20.33
CA SER A 126 -1.10 -1.31 -21.21
C SER A 126 -0.12 -0.38 -20.49
N ALA A 127 -0.30 -0.17 -19.19
CA ALA A 127 0.60 0.61 -18.35
C ALA A 127 1.82 -0.19 -17.85
N VAL A 128 1.89 -1.49 -18.12
CA VAL A 128 2.95 -2.39 -17.65
C VAL A 128 3.93 -2.67 -18.77
N ARG A 129 5.23 -2.59 -18.46
CA ARG A 129 6.31 -2.97 -19.37
C ARG A 129 7.37 -3.74 -18.61
N GLY A 130 8.02 -4.69 -19.29
CA GLY A 130 9.23 -5.31 -18.74
C GLY A 130 10.31 -4.25 -18.52
N LEU A 131 10.88 -4.22 -17.32
CA LEU A 131 12.08 -3.44 -17.04
C LEU A 131 13.26 -4.16 -17.71
N ARG A 132 14.06 -3.43 -18.47
CA ARG A 132 15.08 -4.01 -19.36
C ARG A 132 16.46 -3.81 -18.79
N THR A 133 17.41 -4.64 -19.21
CA THR A 133 18.82 -4.51 -18.83
C THR A 133 19.43 -3.20 -19.31
N GLU A 134 18.91 -2.64 -20.41
CA GLU A 134 19.33 -1.37 -20.99
C GLU A 134 18.11 -0.63 -21.57
N PRO A 135 18.20 0.69 -21.83
CA PRO A 135 17.09 1.48 -22.38
C PRO A 135 16.64 1.08 -23.80
N GLY A 136 17.36 0.18 -24.47
CA GLY A 136 17.16 -0.18 -25.86
C GLY A 136 15.88 -0.98 -26.15
N GLY A 137 15.34 -0.79 -27.35
CA GLY A 137 14.18 -1.50 -27.89
C GLY A 137 14.31 -3.03 -27.89
N ASN A 138 15.54 -3.53 -28.07
CA ASN A 138 15.86 -4.95 -28.19
C ASN A 138 16.48 -5.55 -26.92
N SER A 139 16.64 -4.76 -25.87
CA SER A 139 17.29 -5.23 -24.65
C SER A 139 16.37 -6.20 -23.91
N PRO A 140 16.88 -7.35 -23.46
CA PRO A 140 16.07 -8.34 -22.76
C PRO A 140 15.50 -7.76 -21.47
N GLN A 141 14.38 -8.34 -21.02
CA GLN A 141 13.84 -8.06 -19.71
C GLN A 141 14.87 -8.47 -18.65
N LEU A 142 15.04 -7.61 -17.64
CA LEU A 142 15.88 -7.90 -16.48
C LEU A 142 15.21 -8.99 -15.64
N MET A 143 16.03 -9.96 -15.21
CA MET A 143 15.59 -11.13 -14.46
C MET A 143 16.37 -11.24 -13.14
N ARG A 144 15.73 -11.75 -12.10
CA ARG A 144 16.35 -12.20 -10.83
C ARG A 144 16.02 -13.68 -10.67
N GLY A 145 16.92 -14.53 -11.19
CA GLY A 145 16.60 -15.95 -11.36
C GLY A 145 15.44 -16.12 -12.36
N LEU A 146 14.30 -16.62 -11.87
CA LEU A 146 13.06 -16.76 -12.65
C LEU A 146 12.09 -15.57 -12.49
N ASP A 147 12.39 -14.64 -11.57
CA ASP A 147 11.55 -13.46 -11.34
C ASP A 147 11.77 -12.43 -12.46
N LYS A 148 10.68 -11.83 -12.93
CA LYS A 148 10.68 -10.85 -14.02
C LYS A 148 10.59 -9.43 -13.46
N ALA A 149 11.53 -8.57 -13.84
CA ALA A 149 11.46 -7.16 -13.46
C ALA A 149 10.41 -6.44 -14.31
N GLN A 150 9.45 -5.78 -13.66
CA GLN A 150 8.38 -5.04 -14.31
C GLN A 150 8.44 -3.57 -13.89
N ARG A 151 7.95 -2.69 -14.77
CA ARG A 151 7.67 -1.29 -14.49
C ARG A 151 6.23 -0.98 -14.88
N ARG A 152 5.49 -0.35 -13.96
CA ARG A 152 4.15 0.19 -14.20
C ARG A 152 4.20 1.72 -14.17
N ASP A 153 3.45 2.34 -15.06
CA ASP A 153 3.24 3.79 -15.04
C ASP A 153 2.36 4.20 -13.84
N ILE A 154 2.86 5.08 -12.97
CA ILE A 154 2.06 5.71 -11.90
C ILE A 154 1.36 6.95 -12.46
N ASP A 155 2.13 7.80 -13.14
CA ASP A 155 1.67 8.94 -13.93
C ASP A 155 2.72 9.28 -15.02
N SER A 156 2.80 10.52 -15.51
CA SER A 156 3.82 10.90 -16.50
C SER A 156 5.24 10.93 -15.95
N GLU A 157 5.41 11.09 -14.64
CA GLU A 157 6.70 11.36 -13.99
C GLU A 157 7.22 10.17 -13.21
N PHE A 158 6.35 9.32 -12.68
CA PHE A 158 6.71 8.24 -11.77
C PHE A 158 6.40 6.84 -12.31
N ARG A 159 7.21 5.88 -11.88
CA ARG A 159 7.08 4.46 -12.21
C ARG A 159 7.12 3.63 -10.92
N LEU A 160 6.31 2.58 -10.89
CA LEU A 160 6.39 1.52 -9.90
C LEU A 160 7.23 0.38 -10.49
N HIS A 161 8.39 0.10 -9.89
CA HIS A 161 9.20 -1.06 -10.21
C HIS A 161 8.87 -2.20 -9.24
N TYR A 162 8.66 -3.40 -9.78
CA TYR A 162 8.31 -4.58 -9.00
C TYR A 162 8.85 -5.86 -9.66
N TRP A 163 9.00 -6.90 -8.86
CA TRP A 163 9.28 -8.24 -9.35
C TRP A 163 7.98 -9.03 -9.45
N GLU A 164 7.75 -9.60 -10.63
CA GLU A 164 6.78 -10.68 -10.80
C GLU A 164 7.51 -12.00 -10.51
N CYS A 165 7.25 -12.56 -9.34
CA CYS A 165 7.95 -13.74 -8.85
C CYS A 165 7.50 -15.00 -9.60
N ALA A 166 8.36 -16.02 -9.65
CA ALA A 166 8.08 -17.25 -10.39
C ALA A 166 6.81 -18.00 -9.92
N ASN A 167 6.41 -17.85 -8.66
CA ASN A 167 5.18 -18.40 -8.08
C ASN A 167 3.92 -17.55 -8.36
N GLY A 168 4.06 -16.45 -9.11
CA GLY A 168 2.97 -15.53 -9.43
C GLY A 168 2.71 -14.43 -8.40
N THR A 169 3.47 -14.37 -7.30
CA THR A 169 3.37 -13.27 -6.32
C THR A 169 4.07 -12.02 -6.84
N ILE A 170 3.74 -10.87 -6.23
CA ILE A 170 4.35 -9.58 -6.53
C ILE A 170 5.21 -9.14 -5.36
N GLU A 171 6.43 -8.70 -5.65
CA GLU A 171 7.30 -7.99 -4.72
C GLU A 171 7.48 -6.54 -5.18
N LEU A 172 6.99 -5.58 -4.40
CA LEU A 172 7.15 -4.16 -4.70
C LEU A 172 8.59 -3.75 -4.43
N ALA A 173 9.32 -3.34 -5.47
CA ALA A 173 10.75 -3.08 -5.34
C ALA A 173 11.04 -1.59 -5.09
N SER A 174 10.43 -0.69 -5.86
CA SER A 174 10.73 0.74 -5.76
C SER A 174 9.72 1.65 -6.45
N VAL A 175 9.59 2.89 -5.97
CA VAL A 175 8.98 4.01 -6.71
C VAL A 175 10.10 4.91 -7.22
N VAL A 176 10.14 5.15 -8.52
CA VAL A 176 11.23 5.87 -9.19
C VAL A 176 10.70 6.88 -10.20
N SER A 177 11.58 7.79 -10.66
CA SER A 177 11.25 8.70 -11.76
C SER A 177 11.21 7.96 -13.11
N HIS A 178 10.56 8.55 -14.10
CA HIS A 178 10.28 7.97 -15.41
C HIS A 178 11.51 7.32 -16.10
N ASN A 179 12.67 7.95 -15.95
CA ASN A 179 13.90 7.58 -16.66
C ASN A 179 14.87 6.75 -15.80
N ASP A 180 14.46 6.38 -14.59
CA ASP A 180 15.21 5.43 -13.78
C ASP A 180 14.88 4.02 -14.25
N PHE A 181 15.90 3.25 -14.60
CA PHE A 181 15.78 1.84 -15.02
C PHE A 181 16.38 0.88 -13.99
N SER A 182 16.75 1.37 -12.81
CA SER A 182 17.29 0.56 -11.72
C SER A 182 16.17 -0.14 -10.96
N ILE A 183 16.47 -1.34 -10.44
CA ILE A 183 15.59 -2.06 -9.53
C ILE A 183 16.47 -2.73 -8.45
N PRO A 184 16.10 -2.62 -7.16
CA PRO A 184 16.76 -3.37 -6.09
C PRO A 184 16.66 -4.88 -6.35
N LYS A 185 17.73 -5.61 -6.05
CA LYS A 185 17.80 -7.07 -6.19
C LYS A 185 17.47 -7.77 -4.89
#